data_AF-A0A4P9XAK3-F1
#
_entry.id   AF-A0A4P9XAK3-F1
#
_cell.length_a   1.000
_cell.length_b   1.000
_cell.length_c   1.000
_cell.angle_alpha   90.00
_cell.angle_beta   90.00
_cell.angle_gamma   90.00
#
_symmetry.space_group_name_H-M   'P 1'
#
loop_
_entity.id
_entity.type
_entity.pdbx_description
1 polymer ?
#
loop_
_entity_poly.entity_id
_entity_poly.type
_entity_poly.pdbx_seq_one_letter_code
_entity_poly.pdbx_strand_id
1 'polypeptide(L)'
;MNEQFRVEHPELDPDITLTKIRKMKSCILLIARSTGMDLSTVAYAYAYFEKLVVKRVVTKANRRVIAATCLLLAAKINEPRELNYRKINSAAGKIMDISPKEIAKNEFSIYTSLSFSLFLGPWQVMPHLERIQAATLSQQR
;
A
#
# COMPACT_ATOMS: atom_id res chain seq x y z
N MET A 1 21.41 -5.87 4.94
CA MET A 1 20.25 -5.33 4.19
C MET A 1 19.39 -4.38 5.03
N ASN A 2 18.85 -4.77 6.20
CA ASN A 2 18.13 -3.80 7.06
C ASN A 2 19.07 -2.78 7.71
N GLU A 3 20.29 -3.17 8.06
CA GLU A 3 21.32 -2.25 8.58
C GLU A 3 21.73 -1.21 7.53
N GLN A 4 21.89 -1.61 6.27
CA GLN A 4 22.18 -0.69 5.17
C GLN A 4 21.02 0.28 4.91
N PHE A 5 19.77 -0.21 4.93
CA PHE A 5 18.59 0.66 4.88
C PHE A 5 18.56 1.68 6.04
N ARG A 6 19.09 1.30 7.20
CA ARG A 6 19.18 2.18 8.37
C ARG A 6 20.24 3.27 8.22
N VAL A 7 21.36 2.94 7.58
CA VAL A 7 22.44 3.88 7.27
C VAL A 7 22.01 4.86 6.17
N GLU A 8 21.27 4.38 5.17
CA GLU A 8 20.76 5.20 4.05
C GLU A 8 19.58 6.10 4.47
N HIS A 9 18.84 5.70 5.51
CA HIS A 9 17.66 6.41 6.01
C HIS A 9 17.65 6.54 7.54
N PRO A 10 18.63 7.25 8.14
CA PRO A 10 18.69 7.45 9.59
C PRO A 10 17.46 8.20 10.14
N GLU A 11 16.80 8.96 9.29
CA GLU A 11 15.68 9.83 9.61
C GLU A 11 14.32 9.13 9.71
N LEU A 12 14.23 7.87 9.28
CA LEU A 12 13.01 7.07 9.39
C LEU A 12 12.85 6.49 10.80
N ASP A 13 11.61 6.19 11.17
CA ASP A 13 11.27 5.51 12.43
C ASP A 13 12.14 4.23 12.60
N PRO A 14 12.89 4.08 13.72
CA PRO A 14 13.67 2.88 14.03
C PRO A 14 12.93 1.56 13.86
N ASP A 15 11.63 1.57 14.12
CA ASP A 15 10.81 0.39 14.06
C ASP A 15 10.25 0.09 12.66
N ILE A 16 10.45 0.94 11.66
CA ILE A 16 10.10 0.65 10.27
C ILE A 16 11.35 0.18 9.52
N THR A 17 11.45 -1.14 9.38
CA THR A 17 12.51 -1.80 8.62
C THR A 17 12.05 -2.12 7.20
N LEU A 18 13.01 -2.28 6.28
CA LEU A 18 12.75 -2.69 4.91
C LEU A 18 11.95 -4.00 4.83
N THR A 19 12.22 -4.96 5.71
CA THR A 19 11.43 -6.20 5.83
C THR A 19 9.95 -5.92 6.14
N LYS A 20 9.65 -4.98 7.04
CA LYS A 20 8.26 -4.62 7.39
C LYS A 20 7.55 -3.94 6.22
N ILE A 21 8.23 -3.06 5.49
CA ILE A 21 7.71 -2.41 4.28
C ILE A 21 7.37 -3.46 3.22
N ARG A 22 8.31 -4.37 2.93
CA ARG A 22 8.09 -5.46 1.96
C ARG A 22 6.91 -6.35 2.38
N LYS A 23 6.80 -6.69 3.67
CA LYS A 23 5.66 -7.46 4.18
C LYS A 23 4.33 -6.75 3.94
N MET A 24 4.23 -5.43 4.17
CA MET A 24 3.00 -4.69 3.89
C MET A 24 2.65 -4.68 2.41
N LYS A 25 3.64 -4.49 1.53
CA LYS A 25 3.44 -4.59 0.07
C LYS A 25 2.92 -5.97 -0.33
N SER A 26 3.51 -7.05 0.18
CA SER A 26 3.02 -8.42 -0.07
C SER A 26 1.57 -8.61 0.41
N CYS A 27 1.20 -8.06 1.57
CA CYS A 27 -0.19 -8.09 2.06
C CYS A 27 -1.15 -7.30 1.15
N ILE A 28 -0.74 -6.12 0.64
CA ILE A 28 -1.53 -5.33 -0.31
C ILE A 28 -1.80 -6.14 -1.58
N LEU A 29 -0.77 -6.75 -2.17
CA LEU A 29 -0.91 -7.59 -3.36
C LEU A 29 -1.83 -8.79 -3.11
N LEU A 30 -1.73 -9.42 -1.92
CA LEU A 30 -2.59 -10.54 -1.56
C LEU A 30 -4.06 -10.11 -1.45
N ILE A 31 -4.35 -8.96 -0.84
CA ILE A 31 -5.71 -8.41 -0.77
C ILE A 31 -6.23 -8.18 -2.19
N ALA A 32 -5.45 -7.51 -3.04
CA ALA A 32 -5.83 -7.21 -4.43
C ALA A 32 -6.14 -8.46 -5.24
N ARG A 33 -5.31 -9.50 -5.15
CA ARG A 33 -5.55 -10.80 -5.80
C ARG A 33 -6.84 -11.44 -5.28
N SER A 34 -7.11 -11.39 -3.97
CA SER A 34 -8.32 -11.98 -3.38
C SER A 34 -9.62 -11.27 -3.76
N THR A 35 -9.54 -9.99 -4.15
CA THR A 35 -10.68 -9.16 -4.53
C THR A 35 -10.80 -8.89 -6.03
N GLY A 36 -9.87 -9.41 -6.83
CA GLY A 36 -9.86 -9.24 -8.29
C GLY A 36 -9.50 -7.83 -8.77
N MET A 37 -8.67 -7.10 -8.03
CA MET A 37 -8.21 -5.76 -8.42
C MET A 37 -7.05 -5.84 -9.42
N ASP A 38 -6.90 -4.83 -10.27
CA ASP A 38 -5.82 -4.72 -11.23
C ASP A 38 -4.47 -4.49 -10.55
N LEU A 39 -3.39 -4.98 -11.16
CA LEU A 39 -2.03 -4.76 -10.72
C LEU A 39 -1.64 -3.28 -10.79
N SER A 40 -2.24 -2.50 -11.69
CA SER A 40 -2.07 -1.06 -11.73
C SER A 40 -2.56 -0.39 -10.44
N THR A 41 -3.69 -0.84 -9.88
CA THR A 41 -4.21 -0.40 -8.57
C THR A 41 -3.23 -0.70 -7.44
N VAL A 42 -2.60 -1.89 -7.47
CA VAL A 42 -1.55 -2.27 -6.51
C VAL A 42 -0.32 -1.36 -6.64
N ALA A 43 0.08 -1.02 -7.87
CA ALA A 43 1.21 -0.14 -8.12
C ALA A 43 0.98 1.27 -7.56
N TYR A 44 -0.22 1.84 -7.73
CA TYR A 44 -0.61 3.09 -7.08
C TYR A 44 -0.56 2.99 -5.55
N ALA A 45 -1.10 1.91 -4.97
CA ALA A 45 -1.07 1.70 -3.53
C ALA A 45 0.36 1.62 -2.97
N TYR A 46 1.28 0.97 -3.70
CA TYR A 46 2.70 0.91 -3.34
C TYR A 46 3.33 2.30 -3.36
N ALA A 47 3.10 3.08 -4.41
CA ALA A 47 3.63 4.43 -4.53
C ALA A 47 3.11 5.35 -3.41
N TYR A 48 1.82 5.28 -3.06
CA TYR A 48 1.25 6.02 -1.92
C TYR A 48 1.91 5.61 -0.61
N PHE A 49 2.02 4.30 -0.35
CA PHE A 49 2.60 3.80 0.89
C PHE A 49 4.06 4.23 1.03
N GLU A 50 4.87 4.11 -0.02
CA GLU A 50 6.26 4.57 -0.03
C GLU A 50 6.38 6.08 0.21
N LYS A 51 5.54 6.90 -0.42
CA LYS A 51 5.49 8.35 -0.16
C LYS A 51 5.23 8.65 1.33
N LEU A 52 4.33 7.90 1.97
CA LEU A 52 4.03 8.08 3.40
C LEU A 52 5.14 7.57 4.32
N VAL A 53 5.88 6.53 3.91
CA VAL A 53 7.10 6.09 4.61
C VAL A 53 8.15 7.21 4.56
N VAL A 54 8.42 7.77 3.39
CA VAL A 54 9.38 8.88 3.21
C VAL A 54 8.95 10.13 4.00
N LYS A 55 7.64 10.41 4.05
CA LYS A 55 7.06 11.49 4.88
C LYS A 55 7.02 11.18 6.39
N ARG A 56 7.51 10.02 6.84
CA ARG A 56 7.54 9.59 8.26
C ARG A 56 6.16 9.48 8.93
N VAL A 57 5.11 9.28 8.14
CA VAL A 57 3.74 9.08 8.65
C VAL A 57 3.53 7.63 9.11
N VAL A 58 4.30 6.69 8.53
CA VAL A 58 4.21 5.26 8.80
C VAL A 58 5.06 4.86 10.00
N THR A 59 4.42 4.21 10.98
CA THR A 59 5.02 3.67 12.21
C THR A 59 4.69 2.19 12.36
N LYS A 60 5.33 1.53 13.33
CA LYS A 60 5.06 0.12 13.65
C LYS A 60 3.58 -0.16 13.95
N ALA A 61 2.92 0.77 14.64
CA ALA A 61 1.54 0.61 15.09
C ALA A 61 0.52 0.81 13.96
N ASN A 62 0.74 1.82 13.10
CA ASN A 62 -0.25 2.23 12.11
C ASN A 62 -0.02 1.63 10.71
N ARG A 63 1.15 1.02 10.42
CA ARG A 63 1.53 0.57 9.06
C ARG A 63 0.48 -0.29 8.35
N ARG A 64 -0.26 -1.09 9.10
CA ARG A 64 -1.28 -2.00 8.56
C ARG A 64 -2.50 -1.21 8.07
N VAL A 65 -3.00 -0.32 8.93
CA VAL A 65 -4.12 0.57 8.60
C VAL A 65 -3.75 1.48 7.45
N ILE A 66 -2.55 2.09 7.46
CA ILE A 66 -2.09 2.95 6.37
C ILE A 66 -2.01 2.17 5.05
N ALA A 67 -1.39 0.98 5.04
CA ALA A 67 -1.29 0.17 3.83
C ALA A 67 -2.67 -0.20 3.27
N ALA A 68 -3.62 -0.59 4.12
CA ALA A 68 -4.98 -0.90 3.72
C ALA A 68 -5.72 0.34 3.18
N THR A 69 -5.56 1.50 3.83
CA THR A 69 -6.16 2.76 3.38
C THR A 69 -5.55 3.23 2.06
N CYS A 70 -4.24 3.08 1.84
CA CYS A 70 -3.60 3.36 0.54
C CYS A 70 -4.20 2.51 -0.58
N LEU A 71 -4.47 1.22 -0.32
CA LEU A 71 -5.11 0.34 -1.29
C LEU A 71 -6.56 0.77 -1.57
N LEU A 72 -7.32 1.14 -0.54
CA LEU A 72 -8.68 1.65 -0.70
C LEU A 72 -8.70 2.93 -1.55
N LEU A 73 -7.80 3.88 -1.30
CA LEU A 73 -7.68 5.11 -2.07
C LEU A 73 -7.29 4.83 -3.52
N ALA A 74 -6.34 3.92 -3.76
CA ALA A 74 -5.98 3.50 -5.11
C ALA A 74 -7.17 2.88 -5.86
N ALA A 75 -7.91 1.99 -5.19
CA ALA A 75 -9.09 1.36 -5.77
C ALA A 75 -10.16 2.40 -6.16
N LYS A 76 -10.42 3.41 -5.32
CA LYS A 76 -11.40 4.45 -5.63
C LYS A 76 -11.07 5.28 -6.88
N ILE A 77 -9.79 5.37 -7.26
CA ILE A 77 -9.34 6.19 -8.39
C ILE A 77 -9.15 5.35 -9.65
N ASN A 78 -8.75 4.08 -9.50
CA ASN A 78 -8.25 3.27 -10.59
C ASN A 78 -9.16 2.07 -10.95
N GLU A 79 -10.14 1.75 -10.11
CA GLU A 79 -11.10 0.67 -10.34
C GLU A 79 -12.48 1.19 -10.76
N PRO A 80 -13.28 0.39 -11.47
CA PRO A 80 -14.66 0.73 -11.80
C PRO A 80 -15.52 0.97 -10.56
N ARG A 81 -16.55 1.84 -10.69
CA ARG A 81 -17.39 2.30 -9.56
C ARG A 81 -18.19 1.17 -8.91
N GLU A 82 -18.41 0.09 -9.63
CA GLU A 82 -19.13 -1.11 -9.21
C GLU A 82 -18.33 -1.97 -8.21
N LEU A 83 -17.05 -1.63 -7.96
CA LEU A 83 -16.23 -2.35 -7.00
C LEU A 83 -16.78 -2.23 -5.58
N ASN A 84 -16.97 -3.38 -4.93
CA ASN A 84 -17.50 -3.42 -3.58
C ASN A 84 -16.40 -3.13 -2.54
N TYR A 85 -16.28 -1.86 -2.14
CA TYR A 85 -15.31 -1.43 -1.13
C TYR A 85 -15.43 -2.15 0.23
N ARG A 86 -16.62 -2.68 0.58
CA ARG A 86 -16.77 -3.47 1.81
C ARG A 86 -16.03 -4.80 1.72
N LYS A 87 -16.00 -5.43 0.54
CA LYS A 87 -15.21 -6.66 0.32
C LYS A 87 -13.73 -6.40 0.50
N ILE A 88 -13.22 -5.27 -0.01
CA ILE A 88 -11.82 -4.84 0.17
C ILE A 88 -11.50 -4.64 1.65
N ASN A 89 -12.34 -3.89 2.36
CA ASN A 89 -12.11 -3.63 3.79
C ASN A 89 -12.20 -4.91 4.64
N SER A 90 -13.08 -5.84 4.29
CA SER A 90 -13.19 -7.14 4.94
C SER A 90 -11.95 -8.01 4.68
N ALA A 91 -11.48 -8.08 3.42
CA ALA A 91 -10.26 -8.79 3.06
C ALA A 91 -9.02 -8.20 3.74
N ALA A 92 -8.91 -6.86 3.77
CA ALA A 92 -7.85 -6.16 4.48
C ALA A 92 -7.90 -6.45 5.99
N GLY A 93 -9.09 -6.45 6.60
CA GLY A 93 -9.25 -6.80 8.01
C GLY A 93 -8.79 -8.23 8.33
N LYS A 94 -9.07 -9.20 7.44
CA LYS A 94 -8.61 -10.59 7.60
C LYS A 94 -7.10 -10.76 7.40
N ILE A 95 -6.53 -10.15 6.35
CA ILE A 95 -5.12 -10.34 5.98
C ILE A 95 -4.17 -9.56 6.87
N MET A 96 -4.57 -8.35 7.27
CA MET A 96 -3.75 -7.45 8.07
C MET A 96 -4.18 -7.40 9.54
N ASP A 97 -5.23 -8.11 9.95
CA ASP A 97 -5.68 -8.14 11.35
C ASP A 97 -5.92 -6.70 11.87
N ILE A 98 -6.85 -6.01 11.20
CA ILE A 98 -7.27 -4.62 11.48
C ILE A 98 -8.79 -4.50 11.41
N SER A 99 -9.36 -3.50 12.07
CA SER A 99 -10.81 -3.27 11.97
C SER A 99 -11.15 -2.55 10.66
N PRO A 100 -12.13 -3.04 9.86
CA PRO A 100 -12.62 -2.35 8.67
C PRO A 100 -13.06 -0.90 8.92
N LYS A 101 -13.52 -0.59 10.14
CA LYS A 101 -13.92 0.76 10.55
C LYS A 101 -12.73 1.71 10.67
N GLU A 102 -11.56 1.20 11.07
CA GLU A 102 -10.34 2.01 11.17
C GLU A 102 -9.87 2.49 9.81
N ILE A 103 -10.02 1.67 8.76
CA ILE A 103 -9.68 2.03 7.38
C ILE A 103 -10.49 3.26 6.96
N ALA A 104 -11.81 3.25 7.19
CA ALA A 104 -12.70 4.36 6.86
C ALA A 104 -12.39 5.62 7.70
N LYS A 105 -12.12 5.46 8.99
CA LYS A 105 -11.76 6.59 9.88
C LYS A 105 -10.47 7.28 9.46
N ASN A 106 -9.48 6.51 9.00
CA ASN A 106 -8.17 7.04 8.59
C ASN A 106 -8.16 7.53 7.14
N GLU A 107 -9.19 7.23 6.34
CA GLU A 107 -9.23 7.55 4.91
C GLU A 107 -8.88 9.02 4.62
N PHE A 108 -9.59 9.95 5.27
CA PHE A 108 -9.37 11.38 5.08
C PHE A 108 -7.97 11.81 5.55
N SER A 109 -7.51 11.33 6.69
CA SER A 109 -6.19 11.67 7.25
C SER A 109 -5.03 11.20 6.36
N ILE A 110 -5.17 10.03 5.74
CA ILE A 110 -4.17 9.52 4.81
C ILE A 110 -4.22 10.28 3.48
N TYR A 111 -5.42 10.63 3.01
CA TYR A 111 -5.56 11.45 1.83
C TYR A 111 -4.94 12.85 2.00
N THR A 112 -5.12 13.49 3.16
CA THR A 112 -4.44 14.76 3.48
C THR A 112 -2.93 14.59 3.61
N SER A 113 -2.46 13.48 4.18
CA SER A 113 -1.02 13.16 4.25
C SER A 113 -0.38 12.96 2.88
N LEU A 114 -1.16 12.55 1.87
CA LEU A 114 -0.77 12.51 0.46
C LEU A 114 -0.86 13.88 -0.23
N SER A 115 -1.15 14.95 0.52
CA SER A 115 -1.32 16.31 -0.01
C SER A 115 -2.39 16.37 -1.11
N PHE A 116 -3.45 15.58 -0.96
CA PHE A 116 -4.54 15.42 -1.92
C PHE A 116 -4.13 14.94 -3.33
N SER A 117 -2.89 14.43 -3.48
CA SER A 117 -2.34 13.98 -4.75
C SER A 117 -2.49 12.46 -4.90
N LEU A 118 -3.55 12.05 -5.60
CA LEU A 118 -3.79 10.63 -5.98
C LEU A 118 -3.46 10.36 -7.45
N PHE A 119 -3.55 11.35 -8.32
CA PHE A 119 -3.14 11.19 -9.72
C PHE A 119 -1.61 11.27 -9.83
N LEU A 120 -0.97 10.11 -9.92
CA LEU A 120 0.47 9.99 -10.08
C LEU A 120 0.83 9.89 -11.57
N GLY A 121 1.95 10.49 -11.94
CA GLY A 121 2.48 10.34 -13.29
C GLY A 121 3.00 8.92 -13.55
N PRO A 122 3.03 8.45 -14.82
CA PRO A 122 3.50 7.11 -15.16
C PRO A 122 4.89 6.78 -14.61
N TRP A 123 5.81 7.75 -14.60
CA TRP A 123 7.16 7.57 -14.05
C TRP A 123 7.18 7.16 -12.57
N GLN A 124 6.13 7.48 -11.81
CA GLN A 124 6.00 7.12 -10.40
C GLN A 124 5.34 5.75 -10.21
N VAL A 125 4.59 5.25 -11.19
CA VAL A 125 3.76 4.04 -11.06
C VAL A 125 4.36 2.86 -11.82
N MET A 126 4.86 3.09 -13.04
CA MET A 126 5.40 2.05 -13.92
C MET A 126 6.51 1.22 -13.26
N PRO A 127 7.49 1.80 -12.54
CA PRO A 127 8.52 1.00 -11.87
C PRO A 127 7.96 0.06 -10.81
N HIS A 128 6.81 0.35 -10.20
CA HIS A 128 6.15 -0.58 -9.28
C HIS A 128 5.40 -1.65 -10.05
N LEU A 129 4.68 -1.28 -11.11
CA LEU A 129 3.92 -2.21 -11.94
C LEU A 129 4.82 -3.27 -12.58
N GLU A 130 5.92 -2.85 -13.21
CA GLU A 130 6.89 -3.75 -13.85
C GLU A 130 7.47 -4.76 -12.84
N ARG A 131 7.81 -4.29 -11.63
CA ARG A 131 8.30 -5.17 -10.56
C ARG A 131 7.24 -6.16 -10.09
N ILE A 132 5.98 -5.74 -9.97
CA ILE A 132 4.87 -6.63 -9.58
C ILE A 132 4.63 -7.68 -10.67
N GLN A 133 4.64 -7.28 -11.93
CA GLN A 133 4.48 -8.19 -13.07
C GLN A 133 5.62 -9.21 -13.13
N ALA A 134 6.87 -8.76 -13.05
CA ALA A 134 8.04 -9.63 -13.02
C ALA A 134 7.98 -10.64 -11.86
N ALA A 135 7.57 -10.20 -10.66
CA ALA A 135 7.40 -11.07 -9.49
C ALA A 135 6.20 -12.03 -9.59
N THR A 136 5.20 -11.71 -10.41
CA THR A 136 4.02 -12.57 -10.63
C THR A 136 4.30 -13.61 -11.71
N LEU A 137 5.02 -13.26 -12.77
CA LEU A 137 5.40 -14.17 -13.85
C LEU A 137 6.37 -15.27 -13.38
N SER A 138 7.24 -14.97 -12.42
CA SER A 138 8.15 -15.97 -11.83
C SER A 138 7.44 -17.00 -10.95
N GLN A 139 6.21 -16.73 -10.49
CA GLN A 139 5.41 -17.67 -9.69
C GLN A 139 4.58 -18.66 -10.53
N GLN A 140 4.59 -18.50 -11.86
CA GLN A 140 3.85 -19.35 -12.81
C GLN A 140 4.75 -20.34 -13.57
N ARG A 141 6.05 -20.34 -13.30
CA ARG A 141 7.03 -21.32 -13.79
C ARG A 141 7.40 -22.28 -12.67
#